data_AF-A0A520GU06-F1
#
_entry.id   AF-A0A520GU06-F1
#
_cell.length_a   1.000
_cell.length_b   1.000
_cell.length_c   1.000
_cell.angle_alpha   90.00
_cell.angle_beta   90.00
_cell.angle_gamma   90.00
#
_symmetry.space_group_name_H-M   'P 1'
#
loop_
_entity.id
_entity.type
_entity.pdbx_description
1 polymer ?
#
loop_
_entity_poly.entity_id
_entity_poly.type
_entity_poly.pdbx_seq_one_letter_code
_entity_poly.pdbx_strand_id
1 'polypeptide(L)' 'MAQGVLRVSAIPDEAPTELQRKFTPLGDYLKKATGMDVQFTPVTDYAAVVEGLATNKIDLAWLGGFTYVQARIRTQGGA' A
#
# COMPACT_ATOMS: atom_id res chain seq x y z
N MET A 1 -0.21 18.63 15.85
CA MET A 1 -0.38 18.16 14.45
C MET A 1 -0.91 16.74 14.56
N ALA A 2 -2.05 16.39 13.98
CA ALA A 2 -2.45 14.98 13.94
C ALA A 2 -1.41 14.24 13.09
N GLN A 3 -0.65 13.31 13.68
CA GLN A 3 0.18 12.38 12.92
C GLN A 3 -0.74 11.62 11.96
N GLY A 4 -0.58 11.84 10.66
CA GLY A 4 -1.38 11.16 9.64
C GLY A 4 -1.14 9.64 9.68
N VAL A 5 -2.13 8.87 9.24
CA VAL A 5 -1.99 7.42 9.06
C VAL A 5 -1.40 7.15 7.68
N LEU A 6 -0.31 6.37 7.61
CA LEU A 6 0.25 5.86 6.37
C LEU A 6 -0.49 4.56 5.99
N ARG A 7 -1.26 4.60 4.91
CA ARG A 7 -2.06 3.46 4.42
C ARG A 7 -1.23 2.66 3.44
N VAL A 8 -0.82 1.47 3.87
CA VAL A 8 0.04 0.57 3.10
C VAL A 8 -0.78 -0.59 2.54
N SER A 9 -0.48 -1.04 1.34
CA SER A 9 -1.12 -2.21 0.73
C SER A 9 -0.11 -3.07 -0.02
N ALA A 10 -0.59 -4.20 -0.55
CA ALA A 10 0.16 -5.09 -1.42
C ALA A 10 -0.79 -5.69 -2.44
N ILE A 11 -0.26 -6.06 -3.62
CA ILE A 11 -1.00 -6.92 -4.54
C ILE A 11 -1.43 -8.22 -3.84
N PRO A 12 -2.62 -8.78 -4.15
CA PRO A 12 -3.13 -9.98 -3.49
C PRO A 12 -2.54 -11.25 -4.15
N ASP A 13 -1.22 -11.40 -4.09
CA ASP A 13 -0.48 -12.58 -4.57
C ASP A 13 -0.49 -13.74 -3.56
N GLU A 14 -0.79 -13.45 -2.30
CA GLU A 14 -0.98 -14.39 -1.21
C GLU A 14 -2.30 -14.16 -0.47
N ALA A 15 -2.65 -15.09 0.42
CA ALA A 15 -3.83 -14.94 1.27
C ALA A 15 -3.72 -13.66 2.14
N PRO A 16 -4.81 -12.91 2.35
CA PRO A 16 -4.79 -11.67 3.14
C PRO A 16 -4.18 -11.82 4.54
N THR A 17 -4.36 -12.97 5.19
CA THR A 17 -3.78 -13.28 6.50
C THR A 17 -2.25 -13.40 6.45
N GLU A 18 -1.71 -13.99 5.39
CA GLU A 18 -0.25 -14.08 5.20
C GLU A 18 0.36 -12.73 4.87
N LEU A 19 -0.29 -11.95 4.00
CA LEU A 19 0.12 -10.59 3.72
C LEU A 19 0.13 -9.75 5.00
N GLN A 20 -0.96 -9.76 5.78
CA GLN A 20 -1.01 -9.04 7.05
C GLN A 20 0.15 -9.44 7.98
N ARG A 21 0.43 -10.74 8.12
CA ARG A 21 1.53 -11.24 8.95
C ARG A 21 2.90 -10.75 8.46
N LYS A 22 3.13 -10.73 7.14
CA LYS A 22 4.38 -10.25 6.52
C LYS A 22 4.55 -8.74 6.62
N PHE A 23 3.46 -7.98 6.50
CA PHE A 23 3.49 -6.52 6.52
C PHE A 23 3.48 -5.93 7.93
N THR A 24 3.08 -6.67 8.97
CA THR A 24 3.12 -6.18 10.36
C THR A 24 4.54 -5.74 10.79
N PRO A 25 5.61 -6.55 10.65
CA PRO A 25 6.96 -6.10 10.99
C PRO A 25 7.43 -4.87 10.19
N LEU A 26 7.04 -4.77 8.92
CA LEU A 26 7.33 -3.60 8.09
C LEU A 26 6.57 -2.36 8.59
N GLY A 27 5.30 -2.52 8.97
CA GLY A 27 4.48 -1.46 9.54
C GLY A 27 5.06 -0.91 10.84
N ASP A 28 5.51 -1.79 11.74
CA ASP A 28 6.16 -1.40 12.99
C ASP A 28 7.46 -0.61 12.73
N TYR A 29 8.25 -1.07 11.76
CA TYR A 29 9.46 -0.36 11.33
C TYR A 29 9.14 1.04 10.78
N LEU A 30 8.18 1.14 9.85
CA LEU A 30 7.77 2.41 9.24
C LEU A 30 7.18 3.37 10.28
N LYS A 31 6.41 2.86 11.24
CA LYS A 31 5.89 3.65 12.36
C LYS A 31 7.01 4.25 13.19
N LYS A 32 8.02 3.45 13.54
CA LYS A 32 9.20 3.93 14.27
C LYS A 32 10.01 4.96 13.47
N ALA A 33 10.14 4.75 12.16
CA ALA A 33 10.98 5.60 11.30
C ALA A 33 10.33 6.95 10.97
N THR A 34 9.01 6.98 10.78
CA THR A 34 8.27 8.16 10.32
C THR A 34 7.52 8.88 11.44
N GLY A 35 7.27 8.19 12.56
CA GLY A 35 6.38 8.65 13.62
C GLY A 35 4.89 8.63 13.25
N MET A 36 4.52 8.10 12.08
CA MET A 36 3.14 7.95 11.63
C MET A 36 2.56 6.61 12.08
N ASP A 37 1.25 6.55 12.35
CA ASP A 37 0.58 5.25 12.44
C ASP A 37 0.56 4.60 11.06
N VAL A 38 0.74 3.28 11.01
CA VAL A 38 0.78 2.53 9.75
C VAL A 38 -0.38 1.54 9.73
N GLN A 39 -1.21 1.62 8.69
CA GLN A 39 -2.38 0.77 8.52
C GLN A 39 -2.23 -0.07 7.25
N PHE A 40 -2.24 -1.40 7.40
CA PHE A 40 -2.34 -2.28 6.25
C PHE A 40 -3.79 -2.29 5.73
N THR A 41 -3.97 -1.99 4.45
CA THR A 41 -5.25 -1.97 3.75
C THR A 41 -5.27 -3.10 2.73
N PRO A 42 -5.97 -4.21 2.99
CA PRO A 42 -6.06 -5.32 2.03
C PRO A 42 -6.87 -4.89 0.81
N VAL A 43 -6.52 -5.45 -0.34
CA VAL A 43 -7.24 -5.28 -1.61
C VAL A 43 -7.68 -6.63 -2.15
N THR A 44 -8.71 -6.62 -3.00
CA THR A 44 -9.31 -7.83 -3.57
C THR A 44 -8.67 -8.28 -4.87
N ASP A 45 -8.06 -7.36 -5.61
CA ASP A 45 -7.42 -7.62 -6.90
C ASP A 45 -6.34 -6.57 -7.22
N TYR A 46 -5.64 -6.77 -8.33
CA TYR A 46 -4.56 -5.91 -8.78
C TYR A 46 -5.02 -4.51 -9.21
N ALA A 47 -6.20 -4.41 -9.84
CA ALA A 47 -6.73 -3.13 -10.29
C ALA A 47 -7.15 -2.26 -9.09
N ALA A 48 -7.62 -2.87 -8.01
CA ALA A 48 -7.98 -2.19 -6.77
C ALA A 48 -6.78 -1.48 -6.13
N VAL A 49 -5.56 -2.03 -6.21
CA VAL A 49 -4.35 -1.34 -5.73
C VAL A 49 -4.05 -0.11 -6.57
N VAL A 50 -4.15 -0.25 -7.90
CA VAL A 50 -3.91 0.85 -8.86
C VAL A 50 -4.89 2.00 -8.63
N GLU A 51 -6.18 1.70 -8.50
CA GLU A 51 -7.18 2.72 -8.21
C GLU A 51 -7.06 3.27 -6.79
N GLY A 52 -6.63 2.46 -5.83
CA GLY A 52 -6.37 2.92 -4.46
C GLY A 52 -5.27 3.97 -4.40
N LEU A 53 -4.19 3.77 -5.16
CA LEU A 53 -3.12 4.77 -5.33
C LEU A 53 -3.65 6.01 -6.07
N ALA A 54 -4.36 5.82 -7.18
CA ALA A 54 -4.89 6.94 -7.99
C ALA A 54 -5.90 7.83 -7.25
N THR A 55 -6.60 7.27 -6.26
CA THR A 55 -7.63 7.97 -5.48
C THR A 55 -7.16 8.37 -4.09
N ASN A 56 -5.86 8.28 -3.81
CA ASN A 56 -5.28 8.56 -2.48
C ASN A 56 -5.98 7.79 -1.35
N LYS A 57 -6.42 6.56 -1.59
CA LYS A 57 -6.89 5.62 -0.56
C LYS A 57 -5.76 4.74 -0.03
N ILE A 58 -4.69 4.59 -0.81
CA ILE A 58 -3.45 3.91 -0.46
C ILE A 58 -2.32 4.92 -0.68
N ASP A 59 -1.39 4.99 0.26
CA ASP A 59 -0.22 5.89 0.21
C ASP A 59 1.04 5.17 -0.26
N LEU A 60 1.14 3.86 0.02
CA LEU A 60 2.27 3.01 -0.35
C LEU A 60 1.76 1.62 -0.71
N ALA A 61 2.26 1.04 -1.80
CA ALA A 61 1.89 -0.32 -2.20
C ALA A 61 3.11 -1.17 -2.59
N TRP A 62 3.11 -2.43 -2.19
CA TRP A 62 3.98 -3.45 -2.77
C TRP A 62 3.40 -3.95 -4.09
N LEU A 63 4.13 -3.74 -5.18
CA LEU A 63 3.69 -4.01 -6.56
C LEU A 63 4.67 -4.93 -7.28
N GLY A 64 4.13 -5.78 -8.16
CA GLY A 64 4.91 -6.38 -9.25
C GLY A 64 5.19 -5.37 -10.36
N GLY A 65 6.18 -5.66 -11.23
CA GLY A 65 6.64 -4.72 -12.26
C GLY A 65 5.55 -4.27 -13.24
N PHE A 66 4.67 -5.17 -13.67
CA PHE A 66 3.57 -4.82 -14.57
C PHE A 66 2.54 -3.91 -13.89
N THR A 67 2.15 -4.23 -12.65
CA THR A 67 1.20 -3.43 -11.86
C THR A 67 1.74 -2.05 -11.55
N TYR A 68 3.05 -1.92 -11.33
CA TYR A 68 3.72 -0.63 -11.19
C TYR A 68 3.56 0.23 -12.45
N VAL A 69 3.76 -0.33 -13.65
CA VAL A 69 3.55 0.41 -14.91
C VAL A 69 2.11 0.89 -15.03
N GLN A 70 1.13 0.03 -14.69
CA GLN A 70 -0.28 0.41 -14.70
C GLN A 70 -0.59 1.54 -13.70
N ALA A 71 -0.08 1.44 -12.46
CA ALA A 71 -0.23 2.47 -11.45
C ALA A 71 0.35 3.81 -11.92
N ARG A 72 1.59 3.79 -12.44
CA ARG A 72 2.28 4.98 -12.94
C ARG A 72 1.53 5.67 -14.09
N ILE A 73 0.98 4.89 -15.03
CA ILE A 73 0.16 5.43 -16.12
C ILE A 73 -1.12 6.05 -15.56
N ARG A 74 -1.81 5.34 -14.66
CA ARG A 74 -3.08 5.77 -14.09
C ARG A 74 -2.94 7.05 -13.26
N THR A 75 -1.86 7.20 -12.51
CA THR A 75 -1.58 8.36 -11.65
C THR A 75 -0.81 9.47 -12.36
N GLN A 76 -0.49 9.30 -13.65
CA GLN A 76 0.38 10.21 -14.42
C GLN A 76 1.74 10.43 -13.74
N GLY A 77 2.24 9.42 -13.01
CA GLY A 77 3.47 9.46 -12.22
C GLY A 77 3.36 10.16 -10.87
N GLY A 78 2.15 10.51 -10.42
CA GLY A 78 1.90 11.14 -9.12
C GLY A 78 1.81 10.17 -7.93
N ALA A 79 1.92 8.87 -8.19
CA ALA A 79 2.07 7.83 -7.16
C ALA A 79 3.48 7.24 -7.20
#